data_AF-A0A2N8UCV5-F1
#
_entry.id   AF-A0A2N8UCV5-F1
#
_cell.length_a   1.000
_cell.length_b   1.000
_cell.length_c   1.000
_cell.angle_alpha   90.00
_cell.angle_beta   90.00
_cell.angle_gamma   90.00
#
_symmetry.space_group_name_H-M   'P 1'
#
loop_
_entity.id
_entity.type
_entity.pdbx_description
1 polymer ?
#
loop_
_entity_poly.entity_id
_entity_poly.type
_entity_poly.pdbx_seq_one_letter_code
_entity_poly.pdbx_strand_id
1 'polypeptide(L)'
;MDRFKHESEIDEATKAETADALAKSRHFLTARLLPDLDQANRNHQSLVAQIDEYRKLRETLRSLDTDEGRIKDSSGADKDATLLADIGGGVAVQTQLLEEEKPIISLGLANFYAQLTNREARAFITKKLTLLETKRDRAIDKLAQIEAHIHLTSTSITQLDNLHRGGSIIDDA
;
A
#
# COMPACT_ATOMS: atom_id res chain seq x y z
N MET A 1 54.09 -40.07 26.94
CA MET A 1 53.45 -39.90 25.62
C MET A 1 52.09 -39.27 25.86
N ASP A 2 52.03 -37.94 25.90
CA ASP A 2 50.78 -37.16 26.07
C ASP A 2 50.47 -36.48 24.74
N ARG A 3 49.55 -37.05 23.95
CA ARG A 3 49.12 -36.50 22.65
C ARG A 3 47.61 -36.61 22.41
N PHE A 4 46.78 -36.51 23.45
CA PHE A 4 45.32 -36.59 23.31
C PHE A 4 44.56 -35.66 24.27
N LYS A 5 44.82 -34.35 24.22
CA LYS A 5 44.01 -33.34 24.93
C LYS A 5 43.87 -32.02 24.16
N HIS A 6 43.46 -32.07 22.89
CA HIS A 6 43.27 -30.84 22.10
C HIS A 6 42.05 -30.80 21.17
N GLU A 7 41.05 -31.68 21.35
CA GLU A 7 39.85 -31.71 20.50
C GLU A 7 38.60 -31.04 21.12
N SER A 8 38.63 -30.61 22.39
CA SER A 8 37.40 -30.16 23.08
C SER A 8 37.11 -28.65 23.01
N GLU A 9 38.06 -27.79 22.66
CA GLU A 9 37.85 -26.32 22.68
C GLU A 9 37.27 -25.76 21.37
N ILE A 10 37.38 -26.49 20.26
CA ILE A 10 36.95 -26.00 18.93
C ILE A 10 35.44 -26.22 18.69
N ASP A 11 34.83 -27.20 19.37
CA ASP A 11 33.43 -27.61 19.15
C ASP A 11 32.42 -26.88 20.06
N GLU A 12 32.86 -26.27 21.15
CA GLU A 12 31.99 -25.52 22.07
C GLU A 12 31.81 -24.05 21.64
N ALA A 13 32.86 -23.43 21.10
CA ALA A 13 32.81 -22.06 20.59
C ALA A 13 31.85 -21.91 19.40
N THR A 14 31.82 -22.89 18.48
CA THR A 14 30.91 -22.91 17.33
C THR A 14 29.44 -23.12 17.73
N LYS A 15 29.16 -23.92 18.76
CA LYS A 15 27.79 -24.13 19.27
C LYS A 15 27.23 -22.89 19.97
N ALA A 16 28.06 -22.21 20.76
CA ALA A 16 27.67 -20.95 21.42
C ALA A 16 27.46 -19.82 20.40
N GLU A 17 28.34 -19.70 19.40
CA GLU A 17 28.24 -18.70 18.32
C GLU A 17 27.02 -18.95 17.41
N THR A 18 26.72 -20.20 17.06
CA THR A 18 25.52 -20.56 16.29
C THR A 18 24.23 -20.30 17.08
N ALA A 19 24.22 -20.57 18.39
CA ALA A 19 23.07 -20.27 19.25
C ALA A 19 22.80 -18.76 19.36
N ASP A 20 23.84 -17.95 19.53
CA ASP A 20 23.74 -16.48 19.58
C ASP A 20 23.31 -15.90 18.21
N ALA A 21 23.87 -16.40 17.11
CA ALA A 21 23.46 -16.01 15.76
C ALA A 21 21.99 -16.37 15.47
N LEU A 22 21.54 -17.54 15.91
CA LEU A 22 20.15 -18.00 15.79
C LEU A 22 19.20 -17.14 16.64
N ALA A 23 19.58 -16.78 17.87
CA ALA A 23 18.81 -15.88 18.73
C ALA A 23 18.70 -14.47 18.10
N LYS A 24 19.81 -13.92 17.60
CA LYS A 24 19.85 -12.63 16.89
C LYS A 24 19.00 -12.63 15.64
N SER A 25 19.05 -13.70 14.84
CA SER A 25 18.27 -13.82 13.60
C SER A 25 16.77 -13.94 13.87
N ARG A 26 16.38 -14.73 14.88
CA ARG A 26 14.98 -14.79 15.35
C ARG A 26 14.48 -13.45 15.90
N HIS A 27 15.33 -12.76 16.65
CA HIS A 27 15.00 -11.42 17.15
C HIS A 27 14.84 -10.41 16.01
N PHE A 28 15.75 -10.39 15.03
CA PHE A 28 15.65 -9.51 13.87
C PHE A 28 14.37 -9.75 13.05
N LEU A 29 14.01 -11.03 12.84
CA LEU A 29 12.78 -11.39 12.14
C LEU A 29 11.54 -10.87 12.90
N THR A 30 11.45 -11.13 14.20
CA THR A 30 10.26 -10.83 15.01
C THR A 30 10.14 -9.36 15.41
N ALA A 31 11.25 -8.72 15.76
CA ALA A 31 11.25 -7.34 16.26
C ALA A 31 11.31 -6.28 15.15
N ARG A 32 11.69 -6.66 13.93
CA ARG A 32 11.86 -5.70 12.83
C ARG A 32 11.17 -6.11 11.54
N LEU A 33 11.51 -7.25 10.95
CA LEU A 33 11.00 -7.59 9.62
C LEU A 33 9.47 -7.80 9.61
N LEU A 34 8.91 -8.47 10.61
CA LEU A 34 7.45 -8.66 10.70
C LEU A 34 6.69 -7.33 10.93
N PRO A 35 7.08 -6.46 11.89
CA PRO A 35 6.49 -5.13 12.01
C PRO A 35 6.62 -4.27 10.75
N ASP A 36 7.79 -4.32 10.07
CA ASP A 36 8.03 -3.57 8.83
C ASP A 36 7.10 -4.06 7.71
N LEU A 37 6.88 -5.39 7.61
CA LEU A 37 5.93 -5.99 6.67
C LEU A 37 4.49 -5.53 6.95
N ASP A 38 4.06 -5.58 8.21
CA ASP A 38 2.71 -5.14 8.62
C ASP A 38 2.48 -3.66 8.29
N GLN A 39 3.47 -2.81 8.58
CA GLN A 39 3.39 -1.39 8.29
C GLN A 39 3.37 -1.12 6.77
N ALA A 40 4.19 -1.83 6.00
CA ALA A 40 4.19 -1.73 4.55
C ALA A 40 2.85 -2.17 3.95
N ASN A 41 2.25 -3.24 4.48
CA ASN A 41 0.95 -3.74 4.04
C ASN A 41 -0.18 -2.74 4.32
N ARG A 42 -0.23 -2.16 5.53
CA ARG A 42 -1.21 -1.11 5.85
C ARG A 42 -1.08 0.11 4.93
N ASN A 43 0.15 0.52 4.65
CA ASN A 43 0.41 1.63 3.72
C ASN A 43 -0.05 1.31 2.30
N HIS A 44 0.21 0.08 1.82
CA HIS A 44 -0.26 -0.37 0.51
C HIS A 44 -1.78 -0.40 0.42
N GLN A 45 -2.47 -0.98 1.41
CA GLN A 45 -3.93 -1.02 1.48
C GLN A 45 -4.54 0.40 1.52
N SER A 46 -3.94 1.31 2.29
CA SER A 46 -4.37 2.72 2.32
C SER A 46 -4.24 3.39 0.94
N LEU A 47 -3.15 3.13 0.20
CA LEU A 47 -2.98 3.66 -1.15
C LEU A 47 -4.01 3.09 -2.13
N VAL A 48 -4.31 1.79 -2.05
CA VAL A 48 -5.34 1.16 -2.88
C VAL A 48 -6.72 1.78 -2.62
N ALA A 49 -7.09 1.93 -1.35
CA ALA A 49 -8.36 2.57 -0.97
C ALA A 49 -8.47 4.01 -1.49
N GLN A 50 -7.40 4.80 -1.35
CA GLN A 50 -7.35 6.17 -1.90
C GLN A 50 -7.47 6.20 -3.42
N ILE A 51 -6.79 5.29 -4.13
CA ILE A 51 -6.90 5.19 -5.60
C ILE A 51 -8.35 4.90 -6.00
N ASP A 52 -9.01 3.98 -5.33
CA ASP A 52 -10.40 3.63 -5.64
C ASP A 52 -11.38 4.77 -5.36
N GLU A 53 -11.16 5.52 -4.28
CA GLU A 53 -11.93 6.74 -3.98
C GLU A 53 -11.76 7.80 -5.06
N TYR A 54 -10.53 8.10 -5.49
CA TYR A 54 -10.28 9.05 -6.56
C TYR A 54 -10.79 8.56 -7.93
N ARG A 55 -10.82 7.24 -8.18
CA ARG A 55 -11.42 6.66 -9.38
C ARG A 55 -12.93 6.85 -9.39
N LYS A 56 -13.60 6.59 -8.27
CA LYS A 56 -15.03 6.86 -8.09
C LYS A 56 -15.33 8.34 -8.30
N LEU A 57 -14.56 9.23 -7.66
CA LEU A 57 -14.73 10.68 -7.81
C LEU A 57 -14.59 11.14 -9.26
N ARG A 58 -13.62 10.60 -10.01
CA ARG A 58 -13.47 10.90 -11.44
C ARG A 58 -14.69 10.47 -12.25
N GLU A 59 -15.24 9.29 -11.96
CA GLU A 59 -16.42 8.79 -12.65
C GLU A 59 -17.67 9.62 -12.29
N THR A 60 -17.83 10.00 -11.03
CA THR A 60 -18.90 10.92 -10.60
C THR A 60 -18.80 12.26 -11.31
N LEU A 61 -17.61 12.87 -11.40
CA LEU A 61 -17.43 14.12 -12.14
C LEU A 61 -17.75 13.97 -13.63
N ARG A 62 -17.46 12.80 -14.21
CA ARG A 62 -17.80 12.48 -15.59
C ARG A 62 -19.30 12.31 -15.79
N SER A 63 -20.01 11.69 -14.85
CA SER A 63 -21.47 11.55 -14.94
C SER A 63 -22.20 12.88 -14.75
N LEU A 64 -21.61 13.81 -13.99
CA LEU A 64 -22.13 15.16 -13.81
C LEU A 64 -21.81 16.08 -15.01
N ASP A 65 -20.84 15.71 -15.85
CA ASP A 65 -20.51 16.39 -17.09
C ASP A 65 -21.45 15.89 -18.21
N THR A 66 -22.74 16.19 -18.07
CA THR A 66 -23.76 15.77 -19.05
C THR A 66 -23.69 16.51 -20.37
N ASP A 67 -22.83 17.53 -20.54
CA ASP A 67 -22.78 18.31 -21.78
C ASP A 67 -21.41 18.87 -22.22
N GLU A 68 -20.79 18.16 -23.16
CA GLU A 68 -20.13 18.79 -24.32
C GLU A 68 -20.62 18.21 -25.67
N GLY A 69 -21.62 17.31 -25.68
CA GLY A 69 -21.98 16.58 -26.91
C GLY A 69 -23.43 16.13 -27.11
N ARG A 70 -24.37 16.42 -26.19
CA ARG A 70 -25.78 16.03 -26.37
C ARG A 70 -26.74 17.22 -26.60
N ILE A 71 -26.37 18.46 -26.28
CA ILE A 71 -27.18 19.66 -26.61
C ILE A 71 -27.12 20.14 -28.09
N LYS A 72 -27.00 19.24 -29.07
CA LYS A 72 -27.28 19.66 -30.47
C LYS A 72 -28.49 18.98 -31.11
N ASP A 73 -28.98 17.87 -30.57
CA ASP A 73 -30.02 17.09 -31.27
C ASP A 73 -31.24 16.69 -30.43
N SER A 74 -31.45 17.25 -29.23
CA SER A 74 -32.72 17.02 -28.53
C SER A 74 -33.22 18.23 -27.77
N SER A 75 -34.35 18.74 -28.26
CA SER A 75 -35.27 19.62 -27.56
C SER A 75 -35.66 19.01 -26.21
N GLY A 76 -35.37 19.71 -25.11
CA GLY A 76 -36.07 19.54 -23.83
C GLY A 76 -35.47 18.58 -22.78
N ALA A 77 -34.16 18.37 -22.73
CA ALA A 77 -33.54 17.60 -21.65
C ALA A 77 -33.41 18.43 -20.35
N ASP A 78 -34.33 18.16 -19.41
CA ASP A 78 -34.36 18.45 -17.97
C ASP A 78 -33.28 19.36 -17.36
N LYS A 79 -33.60 20.65 -17.23
CA LYS A 79 -32.87 21.62 -16.40
C LYS A 79 -33.04 21.38 -14.88
N ASP A 80 -33.85 20.38 -14.51
CA ASP A 80 -34.26 20.09 -13.13
C ASP A 80 -33.93 18.64 -12.72
N ALA A 81 -32.77 18.13 -13.14
CA ALA A 81 -32.31 16.80 -12.71
C ALA A 81 -32.10 16.76 -11.19
N THR A 82 -33.12 16.28 -10.45
CA THR A 82 -33.03 16.11 -9.00
C THR A 82 -32.22 14.88 -8.65
N LEU A 83 -31.19 15.06 -7.84
CA LEU A 83 -30.30 14.04 -7.32
C LEU A 83 -30.62 13.77 -5.85
N LEU A 84 -30.31 12.57 -5.35
CA LEU A 84 -30.34 12.31 -3.91
C LEU A 84 -28.92 12.44 -3.36
N ALA A 85 -28.71 13.44 -2.51
CA ALA A 85 -27.47 13.62 -1.77
C ALA A 85 -27.59 12.97 -0.40
N ASP A 86 -26.69 12.04 -0.10
CA ASP A 86 -26.54 11.47 1.25
C ASP A 86 -25.94 12.53 2.19
N ILE A 87 -26.64 12.81 3.30
CA ILE A 87 -26.20 13.76 4.34
C ILE A 87 -25.63 13.06 5.59
N GLY A 88 -25.56 11.73 5.56
CA GLY A 88 -25.08 10.89 6.66
C GLY A 88 -26.20 10.25 7.48
N GLY A 89 -25.84 9.24 8.28
CA GLY A 89 -26.78 8.53 9.15
C GLY A 89 -27.85 7.70 8.42
N GLY A 90 -27.63 7.37 7.15
CA GLY A 90 -28.60 6.67 6.31
C GLY A 90 -29.73 7.56 5.78
N VAL A 91 -29.56 8.88 5.84
CA VAL A 91 -30.55 9.86 5.37
C VAL A 91 -30.04 10.52 4.09
N ALA A 92 -30.88 10.52 3.06
CA ALA A 92 -30.62 11.21 1.80
C ALA A 92 -31.67 12.30 1.54
N VAL A 93 -31.24 13.42 0.97
CA VAL A 93 -32.06 14.59 0.66
C VAL A 93 -32.06 14.84 -0.84
N GLN A 94 -33.20 15.24 -1.38
CA GLN A 94 -33.32 15.64 -2.77
C GLN A 94 -32.64 16.99 -2.99
N THR A 95 -31.71 17.03 -3.95
CA THR A 95 -30.94 18.22 -4.33
C THR A 95 -31.05 18.45 -5.83
N GLN A 96 -30.80 19.68 -6.26
CA GLN A 96 -30.74 20.05 -7.66
C GLN A 96 -29.31 20.51 -7.97
N LEU A 97 -28.73 19.99 -9.06
CA LEU A 97 -27.42 20.43 -9.51
C LEU A 97 -27.58 21.76 -10.27
N LEU A 98 -26.85 22.78 -9.84
CA LEU A 98 -26.78 24.06 -10.54
C LEU A 98 -25.74 23.95 -11.66
N GLU A 99 -26.16 24.12 -12.93
CA GLU A 99 -25.32 23.93 -14.13
C GLU A 99 -24.03 24.78 -14.14
N GLU A 100 -23.99 25.90 -13.40
CA GLU A 100 -22.86 26.82 -13.36
C GLU A 100 -21.92 26.60 -12.15
N GLU A 101 -22.23 25.67 -11.24
CA GLU A 101 -21.40 25.47 -10.05
C GLU A 101 -20.13 24.68 -10.34
N LYS A 102 -19.01 25.39 -10.23
CA LYS A 102 -17.67 24.83 -10.32
C LYS A 102 -17.35 24.02 -9.06
N PRO A 103 -16.93 22.74 -9.17
CA PRO A 103 -16.58 21.93 -8.02
C PRO A 103 -15.44 22.55 -7.19
N ILE A 104 -15.56 22.44 -5.88
CA ILE A 104 -14.53 22.84 -4.92
C ILE A 104 -13.69 21.62 -4.59
N ILE A 105 -12.38 21.71 -4.83
CA ILE A 105 -11.45 20.58 -4.68
C ILE A 105 -10.39 20.93 -3.65
N SER A 106 -10.18 20.04 -2.68
CA SER A 106 -9.03 20.13 -1.77
C SER A 106 -7.73 19.84 -2.51
N LEU A 107 -6.77 20.75 -2.40
CA LEU A 107 -5.44 20.59 -3.00
C LEU A 107 -4.52 19.68 -2.17
N GLY A 108 -4.94 19.26 -0.98
CA GLY A 108 -4.11 18.47 -0.06
C GLY A 108 -2.99 19.27 0.60
N LEU A 109 -3.07 20.60 0.56
CA LEU A 109 -2.21 21.51 1.31
C LEU A 109 -3.04 22.07 2.47
N ALA A 110 -3.06 21.37 3.62
CA ALA A 110 -3.85 21.75 4.79
C ALA A 110 -5.30 22.13 4.44
N ASN A 111 -5.63 23.42 4.47
CA ASN A 111 -6.98 23.98 4.26
C ASN A 111 -7.13 24.75 2.93
N PHE A 112 -6.29 24.44 1.94
CA PHE A 112 -6.39 25.07 0.62
C PHE A 112 -7.35 24.29 -0.28
N TYR A 113 -8.38 25.01 -0.73
CA TYR A 113 -9.38 24.54 -1.68
C TYR A 113 -9.32 25.42 -2.92
N ALA A 114 -9.49 24.81 -4.09
CA ALA A 114 -9.60 25.50 -5.36
C ALA A 114 -10.96 25.22 -5.98
N GLN A 115 -11.62 26.28 -6.45
CA GLN A 115 -12.79 26.16 -7.29
C GLN A 115 -12.31 25.98 -8.74
N LEU A 116 -12.60 24.83 -9.33
CA LEU A 116 -12.11 24.45 -10.65
C LEU A 116 -13.29 24.14 -11.58
N THR A 117 -13.13 24.33 -12.88
CA THR A 117 -14.09 23.79 -13.84
C THR A 117 -14.11 22.26 -13.79
N ASN A 118 -15.20 21.61 -14.25
CA ASN A 118 -15.27 20.15 -14.30
C ASN A 118 -14.09 19.54 -15.10
N ARG A 119 -13.70 20.17 -16.20
CA ARG A 119 -12.52 19.78 -16.99
C ARG A 119 -11.22 19.85 -16.20
N GLU A 120 -10.96 20.97 -15.50
CA GLU A 120 -9.75 21.14 -14.68
C GLU A 120 -9.74 20.19 -13.48
N ALA A 121 -10.89 19.99 -12.85
CA ALA A 121 -11.10 19.02 -11.77
C ALA A 121 -10.71 17.60 -12.20
N ARG A 122 -11.20 17.15 -13.36
CA ARG A 122 -10.86 15.84 -13.93
C ARG A 122 -9.37 15.73 -14.26
N ALA A 123 -8.77 16.78 -14.80
CA ALA A 123 -7.34 16.81 -15.08
C ALA A 123 -6.51 16.72 -13.79
N PHE A 124 -6.90 17.45 -12.75
CA PHE A 124 -6.27 17.41 -11.43
C PHE A 124 -6.36 16.01 -10.80
N ILE A 125 -7.55 15.41 -10.78
CA ILE A 125 -7.76 14.06 -10.23
C ILE A 125 -6.99 13.01 -11.02
N THR A 126 -6.96 13.13 -12.36
CA THR A 126 -6.18 12.21 -13.20
C THR A 126 -4.69 12.28 -12.86
N LYS A 127 -4.14 13.49 -12.70
CA LYS A 127 -2.75 13.67 -12.28
C LYS A 127 -2.49 13.11 -10.88
N LYS A 128 -3.43 13.32 -9.95
CA LYS A 128 -3.35 12.76 -8.58
C LYS A 128 -3.36 11.22 -8.61
N LEU A 129 -4.21 10.62 -9.43
CA LEU A 129 -4.28 9.17 -9.63
C LEU A 129 -2.95 8.61 -10.12
N THR A 130 -2.34 9.20 -11.16
CA THR A 130 -1.02 8.77 -11.65
C THR A 130 0.05 8.79 -10.56
N LEU A 131 0.05 9.84 -9.72
CA LEU A 131 0.97 9.96 -8.59
C LEU A 131 0.72 8.89 -7.53
N LEU A 132 -0.54 8.58 -7.23
CA LEU A 132 -0.90 7.53 -6.27
C LEU A 132 -0.57 6.14 -6.81
N GLU A 133 -0.81 5.88 -8.09
CA GLU A 133 -0.45 4.63 -8.77
C GLU A 133 1.07 4.40 -8.74
N THR A 134 1.86 5.44 -9.04
CA THR A 134 3.33 5.36 -8.92
C THR A 134 3.77 5.09 -7.48
N LYS A 135 3.09 5.68 -6.48
CA LYS A 135 3.38 5.41 -5.06
C LYS A 135 3.01 3.98 -4.66
N ARG A 136 1.90 3.46 -5.18
CA ARG A 136 1.46 2.08 -4.97
C ARG A 136 2.50 1.11 -5.55
N ASP A 137 2.97 1.35 -6.76
CA ASP A 137 3.96 0.46 -7.41
C ASP A 137 5.25 0.40 -6.60
N ARG A 138 5.76 1.54 -6.14
CA ARG A 138 6.91 1.59 -5.21
C ARG A 138 6.63 0.90 -3.87
N ALA A 139 5.39 0.89 -3.40
CA ALA A 139 5.02 0.20 -2.17
C ALA A 139 4.99 -1.32 -2.38
N ILE A 140 4.55 -1.79 -3.56
CA ILE A 140 4.62 -3.21 -3.96
C ILE A 140 6.08 -3.67 -4.02
N ASP A 141 6.96 -2.90 -4.65
CA ASP A 141 8.39 -3.24 -4.71
C ASP A 141 9.02 -3.38 -3.31
N LYS A 142 8.65 -2.48 -2.39
CA LYS A 142 9.11 -2.54 -1.00
C LYS A 142 8.56 -3.76 -0.25
N LEU A 143 7.30 -4.11 -0.47
CA LEU A 143 6.71 -5.31 0.11
C LEU A 143 7.46 -6.56 -0.36
N ALA A 144 7.67 -6.69 -1.67
CA ALA A 144 8.42 -7.80 -2.24
C ALA A 144 9.85 -7.89 -1.68
N GLN A 145 10.51 -6.73 -1.46
CA GLN A 145 11.84 -6.70 -0.84
C GLN A 145 11.82 -7.20 0.62
N ILE A 146 10.84 -6.78 1.42
CA ILE A 146 10.71 -7.21 2.81
C ILE A 146 10.41 -8.71 2.88
N GLU A 147 9.51 -9.20 2.03
CA GLU A 147 9.18 -10.63 1.92
C GLU A 147 10.41 -11.46 1.54
N ALA A 148 11.22 -11.00 0.58
CA ALA A 148 12.47 -11.66 0.21
C ALA A 148 13.46 -11.70 1.39
N HIS A 149 13.58 -10.61 2.15
CA HIS A 149 14.42 -10.59 3.36
C HIS A 149 13.90 -11.54 4.46
N ILE A 150 12.58 -11.64 4.64
CA ILE A 150 11.97 -12.59 5.57
C ILE A 150 12.26 -14.02 5.15
N HIS A 151 12.10 -14.34 3.86
CA HIS A 151 12.39 -15.66 3.33
C HIS A 151 13.86 -16.01 3.55
N LEU A 152 14.79 -15.14 3.15
CA LEU A 152 16.23 -15.33 3.36
C LEU A 152 16.57 -15.55 4.83
N THR A 153 16.06 -14.70 5.72
CA THR A 153 16.31 -14.81 7.18
C THR A 153 15.74 -16.11 7.74
N SER A 154 14.57 -16.54 7.26
CA SER A 154 13.95 -17.79 7.68
C SER A 154 14.78 -19.00 7.24
N THR A 155 15.25 -19.01 6.00
CA THR A 155 16.15 -20.06 5.49
C THR A 155 17.46 -20.10 6.28
N SER A 156 18.07 -18.93 6.56
CA SER A 156 19.26 -18.85 7.40
C SER A 156 19.01 -19.35 8.82
N ILE A 157 17.86 -19.06 9.42
CA ILE A 157 17.49 -19.61 10.74
C ILE A 157 17.41 -21.14 10.67
N THR A 158 16.78 -21.70 9.63
CA THR A 158 16.68 -23.16 9.46
C THR A 158 18.06 -23.81 9.29
N GLN A 159 18.95 -23.20 8.49
CA GLN A 159 20.32 -23.68 8.32
C GLN A 159 21.12 -23.61 9.63
N LEU A 160 21.00 -22.52 10.39
CA LEU A 160 21.65 -22.38 11.69
C LEU A 160 21.08 -23.37 12.72
N ASP A 161 19.76 -23.64 12.71
CA ASP A 161 19.13 -24.63 13.60
C ASP A 161 19.62 -26.05 13.26
N ASN A 162 19.76 -26.38 11.97
CA ASN A 162 20.30 -27.66 11.51
C ASN A 162 21.76 -27.85 11.93
N LEU A 163 22.60 -26.82 11.73
CA LEU A 163 24.00 -26.83 12.16
C LEU A 163 24.13 -26.95 13.69
N HIS A 164 23.29 -26.23 14.43
CA HIS A 164 23.27 -26.28 15.90
C HIS A 164 22.88 -27.66 16.43
N ARG A 165 22.01 -28.40 15.72
CA ARG A 165 21.63 -29.78 16.05
C ARG A 165 22.64 -30.84 15.59
N GLY A 166 23.75 -30.45 14.95
CA GLY A 166 24.76 -31.36 14.43
C GLY A 166 24.45 -31.97 13.05
N GLY A 167 23.51 -31.38 12.31
CA GLY A 167 23.20 -31.77 10.93
C GLY A 167 24.10 -31.06 9.90
N SER A 168 24.27 -31.67 8.72
CA SER A 168 24.97 -31.06 7.57
C SER A 168 24.06 -30.06 6.85
N ILE A 169 24.65 -29.01 6.24
CA ILE A 169 23.93 -28.11 5.33
C ILE A 169 23.43 -28.95 4.15
N ILE A 170 22.13 -28.86 3.85
CA ILE A 170 21.51 -29.43 2.66
C ILE A 170 21.26 -28.24 1.73
N ASP A 171 21.98 -28.19 0.61
CA ASP A 171 21.70 -27.24 -0.47
C ASP A 171 20.52 -27.79 -1.28
N ASP A 172 19.37 -27.14 -1.16
CA ASP A 172 18.28 -27.32 -2.11
C ASP A 172 18.61 -26.51 -3.37
N ALA A 173 18.98 -27.22 -4.43
CA ALA A 173 19.21 -26.70 -5.79
C ALA A 173 17.91 -26.53 -6.58
#